data_AF-A0A972M8Q5-F1
#
_entry.id   AF-A0A972M8Q5-F1
#
_cell.length_a   1.000
_cell.length_b   1.000
_cell.length_c   1.000
_cell.angle_alpha   90.00
_cell.angle_beta   90.00
_cell.angle_gamma   90.00
#
_symmetry.space_group_name_H-M   'P 1'
#
loop_
_entity.id
_entity.type
_entity.pdbx_description
1 polymer ?
#
loop_
_entity_poly.entity_id
_entity_poly.type
_entity_poly.pdbx_seq_one_letter_code
_entity_poly.pdbx_strand_id
1 'polypeptide(L)'
;MDTRKRWLLFLLSIAVGLALGLYYGWVVKPVQRIDTSPTSLRQDYKTDFVLMVAEAYTATQDLALARRYLALLGPDLEATVQDAITYAAQVGYSAEDLNRMRMLLQALQAPAPTATGGPP
;
A
#
# COMPACT_ATOMS: atom_id res chain seq x y z
N MET A 1 -59.43 24.80 -4.58
CA MET A 1 -58.23 24.17 -5.18
C MET A 1 -57.34 23.70 -4.04
N ASP A 2 -57.18 22.39 -3.92
CA ASP A 2 -56.87 21.68 -2.68
C ASP A 2 -55.47 21.98 -2.13
N THR A 3 -55.39 22.48 -0.90
CA THR A 3 -54.13 22.72 -0.15
C THR A 3 -53.24 21.48 -0.14
N ARG A 4 -53.86 20.28 -0.13
CA ARG A 4 -53.21 18.97 -0.25
C ARG A 4 -52.44 18.80 -1.57
N LYS A 5 -52.98 19.27 -2.69
CA LYS A 5 -52.32 19.21 -4.01
C LYS A 5 -51.07 20.10 -4.05
N ARG A 6 -51.13 21.27 -3.40
CA ARG A 6 -49.97 22.19 -3.30
C ARG A 6 -48.85 21.59 -2.47
N TRP A 7 -49.19 20.94 -1.36
CA TRP A 7 -48.23 20.21 -0.53
C TRP A 7 -47.62 19.00 -1.24
N LEU A 8 -48.44 18.24 -1.99
CA LEU A 8 -47.94 17.12 -2.80
C LEU A 8 -46.95 17.58 -3.87
N LEU A 9 -47.23 18.69 -4.55
CA LEU A 9 -46.31 19.25 -5.55
C LEU A 9 -45.00 19.74 -4.92
N PHE A 10 -45.06 20.31 -3.72
CA PHE A 10 -43.88 20.74 -2.97
C PHE A 10 -42.99 19.56 -2.54
N LEU A 11 -43.61 18.45 -2.07
CA LEU A 11 -42.86 17.24 -1.76
C LEU A 11 -42.28 16.59 -3.03
N LEU A 12 -43.01 16.62 -4.14
CA LEU A 12 -42.54 16.10 -5.42
C LEU A 12 -41.31 16.85 -5.93
N SER A 13 -41.28 18.18 -5.83
CA SER A 13 -40.12 18.97 -6.26
C SER A 13 -38.88 18.71 -5.41
N ILE A 14 -39.03 18.53 -4.09
CA ILE A 14 -37.93 18.14 -3.20
C ILE A 14 -37.42 16.75 -3.56
N ALA A 15 -38.31 15.78 -3.77
CA ALA A 15 -37.94 14.41 -4.13
C ALA A 15 -37.17 14.37 -5.46
N VAL A 16 -37.61 15.14 -6.45
CA VAL A 16 -36.92 15.27 -7.75
C VAL A 16 -35.55 15.92 -7.58
N GLY A 17 -35.43 16.98 -6.77
CA GLY A 17 -34.14 17.62 -6.47
C GLY A 17 -33.15 16.68 -5.78
N LEU A 18 -33.61 15.89 -4.81
CA LEU A 18 -32.80 14.87 -4.14
C LEU A 18 -32.37 13.76 -5.10
N ALA A 19 -33.29 13.26 -5.93
CA ALA A 19 -32.99 12.22 -6.90
C ALA A 19 -31.92 12.69 -7.91
N LEU A 20 -32.06 13.91 -8.42
CA LEU A 20 -31.10 14.51 -9.34
C LEU A 20 -29.75 14.79 -8.67
N GLY A 21 -29.75 15.31 -7.44
CA GLY A 21 -28.53 15.57 -6.68
C GLY A 21 -27.77 14.29 -6.33
N LEU A 22 -28.49 13.23 -5.95
CA LEU A 22 -27.90 11.91 -5.66
C LEU A 22 -27.36 11.25 -6.93
N TYR A 23 -28.10 11.33 -8.04
CA TYR A 23 -27.65 10.84 -9.33
C TYR A 23 -26.37 11.55 -9.79
N TYR A 24 -26.34 12.88 -9.72
CA TYR A 24 -25.14 13.65 -10.05
C TYR A 24 -23.97 13.37 -9.10
N GLY A 25 -24.25 13.27 -7.80
CA GLY A 25 -23.25 12.96 -6.78
C GLY A 25 -22.59 11.59 -6.99
N TRP A 26 -23.34 10.62 -7.51
CA TRP A 26 -22.82 9.26 -7.77
C TRP A 26 -22.11 9.13 -9.13
N VAL A 27 -22.55 9.86 -10.16
CA VAL A 27 -22.00 9.73 -11.53
C VAL A 27 -20.75 10.59 -11.76
N VAL A 28 -20.66 11.80 -11.19
CA VAL A 28 -19.52 12.73 -11.43
C VAL A 28 -18.32 12.42 -10.53
N LYS A 29 -18.59 11.90 -9.34
CA LYS A 29 -17.58 11.41 -8.40
C LYS A 29 -18.03 10.00 -8.02
N PRO A 30 -17.65 8.93 -8.74
CA PRO A 30 -17.66 7.63 -8.10
C PRO A 30 -16.86 7.83 -6.81
N VAL A 31 -17.49 7.61 -5.65
CA VAL A 31 -16.76 7.44 -4.41
C VAL A 31 -15.89 6.24 -4.70
N GLN A 32 -14.65 6.50 -5.14
CA GLN A 32 -13.58 5.57 -4.92
C GLN A 32 -13.66 5.36 -3.43
N ARG A 33 -14.18 4.20 -3.02
CA ARG A 33 -13.84 3.65 -1.73
C ARG A 33 -12.33 3.48 -1.81
N ILE A 34 -11.59 4.55 -1.54
CA ILE A 34 -10.22 4.44 -1.12
C ILE A 34 -10.40 3.85 0.26
N ASP A 35 -10.21 2.55 0.30
CA ASP A 35 -10.43 1.69 1.44
C ASP A 35 -9.88 2.36 2.70
N THR A 36 -10.81 2.93 3.47
CA THR A 36 -10.64 3.20 4.89
C THR A 36 -10.72 1.85 5.60
N SER A 37 -9.82 0.94 5.24
CA SER A 37 -9.63 -0.36 5.87
C SER A 37 -8.35 -0.29 6.72
N PRO A 38 -8.48 -0.13 8.05
CA PRO A 38 -7.35 -0.10 8.97
C PRO A 38 -6.94 -1.51 9.40
N THR A 39 -6.87 -2.49 8.48
CA THR A 39 -6.67 -3.91 8.86
C THR A 39 -5.75 -4.72 7.96
N SER A 40 -5.11 -4.11 6.98
CA SER A 40 -3.97 -4.71 6.28
C SER A 40 -2.97 -3.58 6.12
N LEU A 41 -1.78 -3.69 6.75
CA LEU A 41 -0.75 -2.66 6.73
C LEU A 41 -0.76 -1.95 5.36
N ARG A 42 -1.11 -0.66 5.36
CA ARG A 42 -1.14 0.13 4.13
C ARG A 42 0.23 -0.02 3.43
N GLN A 43 0.23 -0.08 2.11
CA GLN A 43 1.42 -0.34 1.28
C GLN A 43 2.57 0.61 1.64
N ASP A 44 2.27 1.83 2.07
CA ASP A 44 3.23 2.79 2.64
C ASP A 44 3.97 2.23 3.86
N TYR A 45 3.28 1.75 4.90
CA TYR A 45 3.92 1.20 6.09
C TYR A 45 4.78 -0.04 5.79
N LYS A 46 4.34 -0.90 4.86
CA LYS A 46 5.16 -2.04 4.43
C LYS A 46 6.43 -1.56 3.73
N THR A 47 6.30 -0.55 2.88
CA THR A 47 7.42 0.04 2.14
C THR A 47 8.41 0.71 3.09
N ASP A 48 7.92 1.47 4.09
CA ASP A 48 8.76 2.09 5.12
C ASP A 48 9.48 1.05 5.97
N PHE A 49 8.80 -0.05 6.32
CA PHE A 49 9.44 -1.16 7.02
C PHE A 49 10.53 -1.83 6.17
N VAL A 50 10.26 -2.09 4.88
CA VAL A 50 11.25 -2.66 3.96
C VAL A 50 12.45 -1.72 3.81
N LEU A 51 12.23 -0.41 3.72
CA LEU A 51 13.30 0.59 3.69
C LEU A 51 14.15 0.54 4.97
N MET A 52 13.53 0.51 6.14
CA MET A 52 14.23 0.39 7.42
C MET A 52 15.08 -0.88 7.49
N VAL A 53 14.56 -2.01 7.01
CA VAL A 53 15.32 -3.27 6.92
C VAL A 53 16.48 -3.15 5.92
N ALA A 54 16.26 -2.48 4.79
CA ALA A 54 17.29 -2.23 3.79
C ALA A 54 18.42 -1.34 4.34
N GLU A 55 18.09 -0.31 5.10
CA GLU A 55 19.06 0.54 5.79
C GLU A 55 19.87 -0.26 6.81
N ALA A 56 19.19 -1.03 7.67
CA ALA A 56 19.84 -1.88 8.66
C ALA A 56 20.77 -2.91 7.99
N TYR A 57 20.33 -3.51 6.86
CA TYR A 57 21.16 -4.39 6.06
C TYR A 57 22.37 -3.66 5.48
N THR A 58 22.22 -2.46 4.92
CA THR A 58 23.38 -1.72 4.39
C THR A 58 24.42 -1.40 5.45
N ALA A 59 23.98 -1.12 6.69
CA ALA A 59 24.86 -0.81 7.81
C ALA A 59 25.55 -2.05 8.40
N THR A 60 24.85 -3.19 8.48
CA THR A 60 25.33 -4.39 9.20
C THR A 60 25.80 -5.52 8.28
N GLN A 61 25.36 -5.52 7.02
CA GLN A 61 25.49 -6.61 6.06
C GLN A 61 24.93 -7.96 6.57
N ASP A 62 24.07 -7.94 7.60
CA ASP A 62 23.46 -9.15 8.16
C ASP A 62 22.18 -9.52 7.40
N LEU A 63 22.36 -10.35 6.38
CA LEU A 63 21.25 -10.84 5.57
C LEU A 63 20.32 -11.81 6.34
N ALA A 64 20.84 -12.53 7.35
CA ALA A 64 20.02 -13.43 8.15
C ALA A 64 19.04 -12.65 9.02
N LEU A 65 19.49 -11.55 9.61
CA LEU A 65 18.65 -10.63 10.36
C LEU A 65 17.62 -9.95 9.46
N ALA A 66 18.03 -9.48 8.27
CA ALA A 66 17.10 -8.87 7.31
C ALA A 66 15.98 -9.84 6.89
N ARG A 67 16.31 -11.10 6.61
CA ARG A 67 15.31 -12.15 6.30
C ARG A 67 14.32 -12.37 7.44
N ARG A 68 14.78 -12.36 8.70
CA ARG A 68 13.90 -12.51 9.87
C ARG A 68 12.89 -11.36 9.98
N TYR A 69 13.33 -10.14 9.71
CA TYR A 69 12.43 -8.98 9.71
C TYR A 69 11.44 -9.03 8.55
N LEU A 70 11.90 -9.33 7.33
CA LEU A 70 11.02 -9.43 6.16
C LEU A 70 9.99 -10.56 6.28
N ALA A 71 10.34 -11.66 6.95
CA ALA A 71 9.43 -12.78 7.21
C ALA A 71 8.20 -12.38 8.05
N LEU A 72 8.24 -11.23 8.75
CA LEU A 72 7.08 -10.68 9.46
C LEU A 72 6.00 -10.14 8.49
N LEU A 73 6.39 -9.75 7.27
CA LEU A 73 5.47 -9.22 6.25
C LEU A 73 4.87 -10.33 5.40
N GLY A 74 5.55 -11.46 5.28
CA GLY A 74 5.06 -12.63 4.56
C GLY A 74 6.16 -13.63 4.23
N PRO A 75 5.77 -14.80 3.70
CA PRO A 75 6.70 -15.87 3.32
C PRO A 75 7.47 -15.57 2.03
N ASP A 76 6.98 -14.66 1.19
CA ASP A 76 7.61 -14.28 -0.07
C ASP A 76 8.39 -12.97 0.08
N LEU A 77 9.64 -13.09 0.53
CA LEU A 77 10.49 -11.94 0.87
C LEU A 77 10.84 -11.13 -0.37
N GLU A 78 11.13 -11.80 -1.48
CA GLU A 78 11.52 -11.14 -2.74
C GLU A 78 10.35 -10.35 -3.33
N ALA A 79 9.17 -10.96 -3.42
CA ALA A 79 7.97 -10.25 -3.87
C ALA A 79 7.65 -9.07 -2.97
N THR A 80 7.77 -9.24 -1.65
CA THR A 80 7.53 -8.16 -0.68
C THR A 80 8.45 -6.96 -0.91
N VAL A 81 9.75 -7.19 -1.13
CA VAL A 81 10.72 -6.11 -1.40
C VAL A 81 10.50 -5.50 -2.79
N GLN A 82 10.16 -6.31 -3.80
CA GLN A 82 9.88 -5.84 -5.16
C GLN A 82 8.64 -4.93 -5.20
N ASP A 83 7.59 -5.29 -4.48
CA ASP A 83 6.36 -4.48 -4.35
C ASP A 83 6.65 -3.15 -3.64
N ALA A 84 7.47 -3.18 -2.58
CA ALA A 84 7.92 -1.99 -1.87
C ALA A 84 8.73 -1.05 -2.78
N ILE A 85 9.68 -1.57 -3.57
CA ILE A 85 10.45 -0.77 -4.54
C ILE A 85 9.53 -0.13 -5.58
N THR A 86 8.57 -0.89 -6.09
CA THR A 86 7.61 -0.40 -7.09
C THR A 86 6.76 0.73 -6.53
N TYR A 87 6.22 0.55 -5.32
CA TYR A 87 5.44 1.57 -4.63
C TYR A 87 6.28 2.82 -4.30
N ALA A 88 7.49 2.64 -3.75
CA ALA A 88 8.40 3.72 -3.43
C ALA A 88 8.75 4.57 -4.66
N ALA A 89 8.94 3.94 -5.82
CA ALA A 89 9.19 4.63 -7.08
C ALA A 89 7.97 5.45 -7.56
N GLN A 90 6.76 4.94 -7.36
CA GLN A 90 5.51 5.64 -7.72
C GLN A 90 5.24 6.86 -6.82
N VAL A 91 5.57 6.76 -5.54
CA VAL A 91 5.34 7.82 -4.54
C VAL A 91 6.48 8.86 -4.54
N GLY A 92 7.64 8.53 -5.12
CA GLY A 92 8.75 9.47 -5.31
C GLY A 92 9.79 9.45 -4.19
N TYR A 93 10.09 8.27 -3.64
CA TYR A 93 11.21 8.08 -2.69
C TYR A 93 12.55 8.46 -3.33
N SER A 94 13.54 8.77 -2.51
CA SER A 94 14.85 9.19 -3.02
C SER A 94 15.54 8.07 -3.80
N ALA A 95 16.40 8.45 -4.75
CA ALA A 95 17.18 7.48 -5.52
C ALA A 95 18.10 6.63 -4.63
N GLU A 96 18.56 7.19 -3.51
CA GLU A 96 19.38 6.50 -2.52
C GLU A 96 18.58 5.40 -1.82
N ASP A 97 17.37 5.71 -1.35
CA ASP A 97 16.49 4.75 -0.66
C ASP A 97 16.09 3.60 -1.60
N LEU A 98 15.73 3.92 -2.83
CA LEU A 98 15.47 2.93 -3.88
C LEU A 98 16.68 2.04 -4.12
N ASN A 99 17.89 2.60 -4.11
CA ASN A 99 19.12 1.82 -4.27
C ASN A 99 19.36 0.89 -3.08
N ARG A 100 19.13 1.35 -1.84
CA ARG A 100 19.24 0.52 -0.63
C ARG A 100 18.30 -0.68 -0.69
N MET A 101 17.03 -0.46 -1.03
CA MET A 101 16.05 -1.54 -1.19
C MET A 101 16.42 -2.51 -2.33
N ARG A 102 16.96 -2.01 -3.45
CA ARG A 102 17.46 -2.85 -4.55
C ARG A 102 18.67 -3.70 -4.15
N MET A 103 19.60 -3.15 -3.37
CA MET A 103 20.73 -3.92 -2.84
C MET A 103 20.26 -5.04 -1.92
N LEU A 104 19.26 -4.78 -1.07
CA LEU A 104 18.63 -5.82 -0.25
C LEU A 104 18.00 -6.90 -1.12
N LEU A 105 17.25 -6.52 -2.16
CA LEU A 105 16.63 -7.49 -3.09
C LEU A 105 17.68 -8.36 -3.79
N GLN A 106 18.76 -7.75 -4.31
CA GLN A 106 19.86 -8.49 -4.94
C GLN A 106 20.51 -9.47 -3.97
N ALA A 107 20.68 -9.09 -2.70
CA ALA A 107 21.22 -9.98 -1.67
C ALA A 107 20.28 -11.15 -1.35
N LEU A 108 18.96 -10.94 -1.39
CA LEU A 108 17.98 -12.01 -1.21
C LEU A 108 18.02 -13.02 -2.36
N GLN A 109 18.17 -12.54 -3.60
CA GLN A 109 18.26 -13.34 -4.82
C GLN A 109 19.60 -14.07 -4.97
N ALA A 110 20.66 -13.56 -4.32
CA ALA A 110 21.94 -14.25 -4.31
C ALA A 110 21.78 -15.62 -3.64
N PRO A 111 22.30 -16.70 -4.25
CA PRO A 111 22.34 -18.01 -3.61
C PRO A 111 22.99 -17.83 -2.24
N ALA A 112 22.30 -18.23 -1.16
CA ALA A 112 22.89 -18.21 0.16
C ALA A 112 24.27 -18.90 0.06
N PRO A 113 25.36 -18.28 0.56
CA PRO A 113 26.64 -18.96 0.57
C PRO A 113 26.39 -20.28 1.31
N THR A 114 26.51 -21.38 0.58
CA THR A 114 26.50 -22.72 1.17
C THR A 114 27.50 -22.65 2.30
N ALA A 115 27.05 -22.98 3.52
CA ALA A 115 27.92 -23.09 4.68
C ALA A 115 28.96 -24.19 4.41
N THR A 116 29.99 -23.83 3.66
CA THR A 116 31.15 -24.64 3.31
C THR A 116 32.24 -24.18 4.27
N GLY A 117 32.27 -24.78 5.46
CA GLY A 117 33.33 -24.48 6.43
C GLY A 117 32.92 -24.66 7.89
N GLY A 118 32.62 -25.90 8.28
CA GLY A 118 32.97 -26.35 9.64
C GLY A 118 34.35 -27.00 9.57
N PRO A 119 35.42 -26.40 10.14
CA PRO A 119 36.74 -27.03 10.23
C PRO A 119 36.84 -27.93 11.50
N PRO A 120 37.90 -28.77 11.59
CA PRO A 120 37.86 -30.23 11.77
C PRO A 120 37.55 -30.76 13.18
#